data_AF-A0A7L4GJA8-F1
#
_entry.id   AF-A0A7L4GJA8-F1
#
_cell.length_a   1.000
_cell.length_b   1.000
_cell.length_c   1.000
_cell.angle_alpha   90.00
_cell.angle_beta   90.00
_cell.angle_gamma   90.00
#
_symmetry.space_group_name_H-M   'P 1'
#
loop_
_entity.id
_entity.type
_entity.pdbx_description
1 polymer ?
#
loop_
_entity_poly.entity_id
_entity_poly.type
_entity_poly.pdbx_seq_one_letter_code
_entity_poly.pdbx_strand_id
1 'polypeptide(L)'
;GTLEDQIIQANPALEAFGNAKTLRNDNSSRFGKFIRIHFGTTGKLSSADIEIYLLEKSRVIFQQPGERDYHIFYQILSGKKPELLDMLLVSTNPYDYHFCSQGVVTVDNLDDGEELMATDQAMDILGFVPDEKSGSYKLTGAIMHFGNMKFKQRPREEQAEADGTESADKAAYLMGINSSDLVKGLLHPRVKVGNEYVTKGQSVEQVLYAVGALSKAVYDRMFKWLVVRINKTLDTKLPRQFFIGVLDIAGFEIFDFNSFEQLCINYTNEKLQQFFNHHMFVLEQEEYKKEGIEWTFIDFGMDLQACIDLIEKPLGILSILEEECMFPKATDMTFKAKLYDNHLGKSPNLQKPRPDKKRKYEAHFELLHYAGAVPYNIIGWLEKNKDPLNETVVGIFQKSSNKLLASLFES
;
A
#
# COMPACT_ATOMS: atom_id res chain seq x y z
N GLY A 1 -5.91 7.28 -28.86
CA GLY A 1 -4.97 6.38 -29.55
C GLY A 1 -5.68 5.10 -29.89
N THR A 2 -4.95 4.12 -30.38
CA THR A 2 -5.42 2.73 -30.39
C THR A 2 -5.58 2.24 -28.94
N LEU A 3 -6.33 1.15 -28.72
CA LEU A 3 -6.47 0.58 -27.37
C LEU A 3 -5.13 0.08 -26.82
N GLU A 4 -4.23 -0.37 -27.69
CA GLU A 4 -2.84 -0.70 -27.34
C GLU A 4 -2.08 0.51 -26.80
N ASP A 5 -2.16 1.65 -27.49
CA ASP A 5 -1.57 2.90 -27.00
C ASP A 5 -2.16 3.28 -25.63
N GLN A 6 -3.46 3.15 -25.43
CA GLN A 6 -4.10 3.49 -24.15
C GLN A 6 -3.63 2.62 -22.99
N ILE A 7 -3.37 1.33 -23.23
CA ILE A 7 -2.81 0.43 -22.22
C ILE A 7 -1.40 0.88 -21.83
N ILE A 8 -0.56 1.23 -22.82
CA ILE A 8 0.81 1.70 -22.56
C ILE A 8 0.79 3.05 -21.83
N GLN A 9 -0.11 3.95 -22.23
CA GLN A 9 -0.26 5.28 -21.63
C GLN A 9 -0.82 5.24 -20.21
N ALA A 10 -1.35 4.11 -19.74
CA ALA A 10 -1.73 3.94 -18.34
C ALA A 10 -0.52 3.84 -17.40
N ASN A 11 0.64 3.41 -17.91
CA ASN A 11 1.81 3.12 -17.08
C ASN A 11 2.34 4.36 -16.34
N PRO A 12 2.58 5.53 -16.97
CA PRO A 12 3.12 6.68 -16.24
C PRO A 12 2.27 7.07 -15.02
N ALA A 13 0.94 7.08 -15.17
CA ALA A 13 0.03 7.39 -14.07
C ALA A 13 0.03 6.30 -12.98
N LEU A 14 0.07 5.01 -13.36
CA LEU A 14 0.13 3.91 -12.39
C LEU A 14 1.48 3.85 -11.66
N GLU A 15 2.58 4.08 -12.37
CA GLU A 15 3.93 4.06 -11.80
C GLU A 15 4.17 5.27 -10.91
N ALA A 16 3.70 6.47 -11.29
CA ALA A 16 3.81 7.64 -10.43
C ALA A 16 3.17 7.42 -9.05
N PHE A 17 1.98 6.82 -9.00
CA PHE A 17 1.22 6.61 -7.76
C PHE A 17 1.41 5.22 -7.12
N GLY A 18 2.13 4.31 -7.77
CA GLY A 18 2.20 2.91 -7.35
C GLY A 18 3.63 2.36 -7.29
N ASN A 19 4.60 3.03 -7.90
CA ASN A 19 6.00 2.64 -7.82
C ASN A 19 6.79 3.54 -6.87
N ALA A 20 7.85 2.96 -6.31
CA ALA A 20 8.79 3.67 -5.46
C ALA A 20 10.19 3.07 -5.59
N LYS A 21 11.20 3.84 -5.16
CA LYS A 21 12.58 3.37 -5.05
C LYS A 21 12.75 2.49 -3.82
N THR A 22 13.34 1.33 -4.00
CA THR A 22 13.74 0.40 -2.93
C THR A 22 15.27 0.25 -2.90
N LEU A 23 15.80 -0.55 -1.98
CA LEU A 23 17.24 -0.84 -1.92
C LEU A 23 17.79 -1.60 -3.14
N ARG A 24 16.94 -2.31 -3.89
CA ARG A 24 17.36 -3.20 -4.99
C ARG A 24 16.75 -2.86 -6.34
N ASN A 25 15.74 -2.00 -6.36
CA ASN A 25 15.03 -1.61 -7.57
C ASN A 25 14.60 -0.15 -7.43
N ASP A 26 15.08 0.68 -8.36
CA ASP A 26 14.84 2.11 -8.39
C ASP A 26 13.41 2.48 -8.83
N ASN A 27 12.72 1.59 -9.55
CA ASN A 27 11.35 1.77 -10.00
C ASN A 27 10.50 0.52 -9.67
N SER A 28 10.38 0.21 -8.39
CA SER A 28 9.70 -1.01 -7.93
C SER A 28 8.21 -0.78 -7.76
N SER A 29 7.38 -1.57 -8.43
CA SER A 29 5.93 -1.57 -8.18
C SER A 29 5.64 -2.06 -6.76
N ARG A 30 4.92 -1.24 -5.99
CA ARG A 30 4.53 -1.50 -4.60
C ARG A 30 3.05 -1.89 -4.51
N PHE A 31 2.54 -2.46 -5.58
CA PHE A 31 1.23 -3.06 -5.72
C PHE A 31 1.34 -4.21 -6.74
N GLY A 32 0.46 -5.20 -6.64
CA GLY A 32 0.24 -6.18 -7.68
C GLY A 32 -0.68 -5.61 -8.75
N LYS A 33 -0.33 -5.78 -10.02
CA LYS A 33 -1.04 -5.32 -11.21
C LYS A 33 -1.39 -6.53 -12.05
N PHE A 34 -2.67 -6.81 -12.24
CA PHE A 34 -3.15 -7.87 -13.12
C PHE A 34 -3.92 -7.26 -14.29
N ILE A 35 -3.27 -7.23 -15.46
CA ILE A 35 -3.84 -6.67 -16.67
C ILE A 35 -4.54 -7.80 -17.45
N ARG A 36 -5.85 -7.67 -17.65
CA ARG A 36 -6.61 -8.57 -18.50
C ARG A 36 -6.78 -7.96 -19.88
N ILE A 37 -6.18 -8.58 -20.88
CA ILE A 37 -6.35 -8.20 -22.28
C ILE A 37 -7.43 -9.11 -22.87
N HIS A 38 -8.59 -8.53 -23.21
CA HIS A 38 -9.76 -9.29 -23.68
C HIS A 38 -9.78 -9.40 -25.19
N PHE A 39 -10.20 -10.57 -25.66
CA PHE A 39 -10.36 -10.90 -27.07
C PHE A 39 -11.80 -11.30 -27.37
N GLY A 40 -12.30 -10.86 -28.52
CA GLY A 40 -13.60 -11.28 -29.05
C GLY A 40 -13.54 -12.63 -29.76
N THR A 41 -14.67 -13.06 -30.31
CA THR A 41 -14.85 -14.36 -31.00
C THR A 41 -13.92 -14.59 -32.19
N THR A 42 -13.39 -13.52 -32.77
CA THR A 42 -12.48 -13.56 -33.93
C THR A 42 -11.00 -13.46 -33.55
N GLY A 43 -10.67 -13.48 -32.24
CA GLY A 43 -9.30 -13.30 -31.75
C GLY A 43 -8.78 -11.87 -31.82
N LYS A 44 -9.63 -10.89 -32.18
CA LYS A 44 -9.29 -9.47 -32.15
C LYS A 44 -9.43 -8.89 -30.75
N LEU A 45 -8.57 -7.93 -30.45
CA LEU A 45 -8.56 -7.20 -29.19
C LEU A 45 -9.90 -6.45 -29.00
N SER A 46 -10.52 -6.67 -27.85
CA SER A 46 -11.86 -6.19 -27.51
C SER A 46 -11.79 -5.04 -26.51
N SER A 47 -11.15 -5.27 -25.38
CA SER A 47 -11.03 -4.32 -24.27
C SER A 47 -9.84 -4.71 -23.38
N ALA A 48 -9.47 -3.85 -22.45
CA ALA A 48 -8.58 -4.22 -21.36
C ALA A 48 -9.12 -3.74 -20.02
N ASP A 49 -8.71 -4.38 -18.94
CA ASP A 49 -8.90 -3.85 -17.60
C ASP A 49 -7.74 -4.28 -16.69
N ILE A 50 -7.59 -3.55 -15.60
CA ILE A 50 -6.51 -3.68 -14.64
C ILE A 50 -7.12 -3.93 -13.27
N GLU A 51 -6.79 -5.06 -12.66
CA GLU A 51 -7.02 -5.29 -11.24
C GLU A 51 -5.75 -4.99 -10.46
N ILE A 52 -5.90 -4.38 -9.28
CA ILE A 52 -4.79 -4.10 -8.38
C ILE A 52 -4.95 -4.82 -7.05
N TYR A 53 -3.82 -5.20 -6.47
CA TYR A 53 -3.77 -5.89 -5.18
C TYR A 53 -2.66 -5.29 -4.32
N LEU A 54 -2.83 -5.34 -3.00
CA LEU A 54 -1.75 -5.16 -2.03
C LEU A 54 -0.88 -3.89 -2.24
N LEU A 55 -1.50 -2.72 -2.42
CA LEU A 55 -0.76 -1.47 -2.35
C LEU A 55 -0.07 -1.35 -0.97
N GLU A 56 1.23 -1.08 -0.95
CA GLU A 56 2.03 -0.92 0.27
C GLU A 56 1.70 0.42 0.94
N LYS A 57 0.59 0.45 1.68
CA LYS A 57 0.06 1.68 2.29
C LYS A 57 1.04 2.36 3.25
N SER A 58 1.83 1.58 3.99
CA SER A 58 2.75 2.12 4.99
C SER A 58 3.85 2.99 4.37
N ARG A 59 4.19 2.77 3.09
CA ARG A 59 5.18 3.57 2.37
C ARG A 59 4.84 5.07 2.32
N VAL A 60 3.54 5.40 2.32
CA VAL A 60 3.02 6.78 2.29
C VAL A 60 3.47 7.61 3.51
N ILE A 61 3.82 6.96 4.63
CA ILE A 61 4.14 7.65 5.88
C ILE A 61 5.50 7.23 6.46
N PHE A 62 6.18 6.28 5.84
CA PHE A 62 7.43 5.72 6.35
C PHE A 62 8.28 5.15 5.21
N GLN A 63 9.59 5.42 5.25
CA GLN A 63 10.57 4.83 4.35
C GLN A 63 11.78 4.36 5.14
N GLN A 64 12.38 3.24 4.74
CA GLN A 64 13.68 2.84 5.27
C GLN A 64 14.80 3.72 4.69
N PRO A 65 15.96 3.85 5.38
CA PRO A 65 17.12 4.50 4.82
C PRO A 65 17.51 3.87 3.47
N GLY A 66 17.63 4.67 2.42
CA GLY A 66 17.93 4.20 1.06
C GLY A 66 16.71 4.07 0.14
N GLU A 67 15.50 4.02 0.70
CA GLU A 67 14.24 3.94 -0.04
C GLU A 67 13.59 5.31 -0.25
N ARG A 68 12.67 5.41 -1.20
CA ARG A 68 11.77 6.57 -1.38
C ARG A 68 10.32 6.21 -1.07
N ASP A 69 9.53 7.25 -0.90
CA ASP A 69 8.07 7.20 -1.03
C ASP A 69 7.69 7.01 -2.52
N TYR A 70 6.40 6.99 -2.83
CA TYR A 70 5.90 6.92 -4.21
C TYR A 70 6.40 8.09 -5.06
N HIS A 71 6.68 7.82 -6.34
CA HIS A 71 7.33 8.79 -7.23
C HIS A 71 6.57 10.11 -7.37
N ILE A 72 5.24 10.06 -7.34
CA ILE A 72 4.37 11.23 -7.52
C ILE A 72 4.70 12.39 -6.55
N PHE A 73 5.14 12.10 -5.32
CA PHE A 73 5.51 13.15 -4.37
C PHE A 73 6.67 13.98 -4.91
N TYR A 74 7.72 13.31 -5.39
CA TYR A 74 8.93 13.96 -5.90
C TYR A 74 8.70 14.57 -7.30
N GLN A 75 7.88 13.92 -8.13
CA GLN A 75 7.44 14.48 -9.41
C GLN A 75 6.78 15.85 -9.22
N ILE A 76 5.84 15.98 -8.27
CA ILE A 76 5.19 17.27 -7.94
C ILE A 76 6.22 18.29 -7.46
N LEU A 77 7.12 17.88 -6.57
CA LEU A 77 8.13 18.76 -5.95
C LEU A 77 9.27 19.15 -6.91
N SER A 78 9.36 18.54 -8.10
CA SER A 78 10.36 18.86 -9.14
C SER A 78 10.33 20.32 -9.59
N GLY A 79 9.19 20.99 -9.43
CA GLY A 79 8.96 22.36 -9.89
C GLY A 79 8.84 22.52 -11.41
N LYS A 80 8.74 21.41 -12.17
CA LYS A 80 8.54 21.46 -13.63
C LYS A 80 7.21 22.10 -14.04
N LYS A 81 6.18 21.98 -13.18
CA LYS A 81 4.89 22.67 -13.28
C LYS A 81 4.70 23.59 -12.06
N PRO A 82 5.23 24.83 -12.07
CA PRO A 82 5.17 25.74 -10.92
C PRO A 82 3.76 26.02 -10.41
N GLU A 83 2.76 25.97 -11.30
CA GLU A 83 1.35 26.13 -10.95
C GLU A 83 0.84 25.05 -9.99
N LEU A 84 1.46 23.87 -9.98
CA LEU A 84 1.15 22.83 -8.98
C LEU A 84 1.72 23.20 -7.62
N LEU A 85 2.92 23.78 -7.54
CA LEU A 85 3.50 24.20 -6.26
C LEU A 85 2.60 25.24 -5.56
N ASP A 86 2.13 26.23 -6.33
CA ASP A 86 1.23 27.26 -5.84
C ASP A 86 -0.14 26.68 -5.44
N MET A 87 -0.71 25.81 -6.29
CA MET A 87 -2.00 25.16 -6.02
C MET A 87 -1.97 24.32 -4.74
N LEU A 88 -0.84 23.63 -4.50
CA LEU A 88 -0.67 22.67 -3.41
C LEU A 88 -0.04 23.31 -2.16
N LEU A 89 0.34 24.59 -2.23
CA LEU A 89 1.01 25.32 -1.16
C LEU A 89 2.29 24.61 -0.71
N VAL A 90 3.06 24.08 -1.67
CA VAL A 90 4.29 23.33 -1.42
C VAL A 90 5.54 24.02 -1.97
N SER A 91 6.70 23.73 -1.37
CA SER A 91 8.02 24.13 -1.85
C SER A 91 8.59 23.06 -2.79
N THR A 92 9.78 23.29 -3.35
CA THR A 92 10.53 22.28 -4.11
C THR A 92 11.47 21.45 -3.24
N ASN A 93 11.52 21.67 -1.92
CA ASN A 93 12.42 20.96 -1.03
C ASN A 93 11.68 19.78 -0.37
N PRO A 94 11.97 18.51 -0.74
CA PRO A 94 11.27 17.37 -0.16
C PRO A 94 11.45 17.24 1.36
N TYR A 95 12.56 17.74 1.92
CA TYR A 95 12.82 17.72 3.35
C TYR A 95 11.90 18.64 4.17
N ASP A 96 11.12 19.49 3.51
CA ASP A 96 10.08 20.27 4.18
C ASP A 96 8.89 19.37 4.57
N TYR A 97 8.79 18.13 4.05
CA TYR A 97 7.64 17.22 4.23
C TYR A 97 8.07 15.87 4.82
N HIS A 98 7.78 15.68 6.11
CA HIS A 98 8.27 14.51 6.85
C HIS A 98 7.85 13.16 6.25
N PHE A 99 6.63 13.03 5.75
CA PHE A 99 6.12 11.77 5.24
C PHE A 99 6.85 11.26 3.99
N CYS A 100 7.41 12.12 3.15
CA CYS A 100 8.13 11.71 1.95
C CYS A 100 9.66 11.94 2.02
N SER A 101 10.22 12.16 3.23
CA SER A 101 11.62 12.54 3.40
C SER A 101 12.37 11.76 4.49
N GLN A 102 11.89 10.58 4.89
CA GLN A 102 12.56 9.75 5.90
C GLN A 102 13.70 8.91 5.31
N GLY A 103 13.60 8.59 4.02
CA GLY A 103 14.62 7.87 3.27
C GLY A 103 15.46 8.78 2.37
N VAL A 104 15.73 8.33 1.15
CA VAL A 104 16.32 9.19 0.11
C VAL A 104 15.23 9.98 -0.59
N VAL A 105 15.58 11.07 -1.25
CA VAL A 105 14.62 11.94 -1.96
C VAL A 105 14.90 12.03 -3.45
N THR A 106 16.01 11.45 -3.92
CA THR A 106 16.42 11.39 -5.32
C THR A 106 16.69 9.94 -5.74
N VAL A 107 16.63 9.70 -7.04
CA VAL A 107 16.99 8.44 -7.70
C VAL A 107 18.02 8.74 -8.79
N ASP A 108 19.03 7.90 -8.91
CA ASP A 108 20.05 8.08 -9.94
C ASP A 108 19.43 7.85 -11.33
N ASN A 109 19.73 8.73 -12.29
CA ASN A 109 19.23 8.67 -13.67
C ASN A 109 17.71 8.77 -13.85
N LEU A 110 16.98 9.31 -12.87
CA LEU A 110 15.55 9.63 -12.97
C LEU A 110 15.38 11.16 -12.92
N ASP A 111 14.69 11.75 -13.89
CA ASP A 111 14.28 13.15 -13.84
C ASP A 111 12.80 13.23 -13.41
N ASP A 112 12.57 13.47 -12.11
CA ASP A 112 11.23 13.60 -11.54
C ASP A 112 10.38 14.68 -12.27
N GLY A 113 10.99 15.69 -12.89
CA GLY A 113 10.30 16.72 -13.65
C GLY A 113 9.80 16.25 -15.01
N GLU A 114 10.62 15.52 -15.77
CA GLU A 114 10.17 14.90 -17.03
C GLU A 114 9.11 13.82 -16.77
N GLU A 115 9.28 13.03 -15.70
CA GLU A 115 8.28 12.03 -15.27
C GLU A 115 6.95 12.68 -14.85
N LEU A 116 6.97 13.86 -14.24
CA LEU A 116 5.74 14.63 -13.97
C LEU A 116 5.02 15.00 -15.26
N MET A 117 5.74 15.44 -16.29
CA MET A 117 5.15 15.80 -17.58
C MET A 117 4.52 14.60 -18.27
N ALA A 118 5.21 13.45 -18.25
CA ALA A 118 4.68 12.19 -18.77
C ALA A 118 3.42 11.75 -18.01
N THR A 119 3.43 11.86 -16.68
CA THR A 119 2.28 11.54 -15.82
C THR A 119 1.08 12.44 -16.09
N ASP A 120 1.29 13.76 -16.15
CA ASP A 120 0.23 14.75 -16.41
C ASP A 120 -0.39 14.56 -17.81
N GLN A 121 0.44 14.31 -18.82
CA GLN A 121 0.00 14.02 -20.18
C GLN A 121 -0.75 12.67 -20.26
N ALA A 122 -0.28 11.64 -19.55
CA ALA A 122 -0.95 10.36 -19.48
C ALA A 122 -2.36 10.50 -18.90
N MET A 123 -2.53 11.28 -17.81
CA MET A 123 -3.84 11.54 -17.23
C MET A 123 -4.79 12.24 -18.24
N ASP A 124 -4.28 13.16 -19.05
CA ASP A 124 -5.08 13.80 -20.10
C ASP A 124 -5.52 12.82 -21.20
N ILE A 125 -4.60 11.95 -21.66
CA ILE A 125 -4.89 10.92 -22.67
C ILE A 125 -5.90 9.89 -22.14
N LEU A 126 -5.81 9.56 -20.85
CA LEU A 126 -6.70 8.63 -20.16
C LEU A 126 -8.07 9.25 -19.83
N GLY A 127 -8.30 10.52 -20.19
CA GLY A 127 -9.61 11.17 -20.07
C GLY A 127 -9.98 11.56 -18.64
N PHE A 128 -8.99 11.81 -17.78
CA PHE A 128 -9.24 12.47 -16.50
C PHE A 128 -9.69 13.91 -16.76
N VAL A 129 -10.81 14.33 -16.16
CA VAL A 129 -11.21 15.74 -16.30
C VAL A 129 -10.33 16.64 -15.42
N PRO A 130 -10.17 17.94 -15.74
CA PRO A 130 -9.27 18.83 -15.00
C PRO A 130 -9.50 18.84 -13.48
N ASP A 131 -10.75 18.79 -13.04
CA ASP A 131 -11.11 18.74 -11.61
C ASP A 131 -10.68 17.43 -10.94
N GLU A 132 -10.75 16.30 -11.66
CA GLU A 132 -10.31 14.99 -11.15
C GLU A 132 -8.79 14.97 -11.00
N LYS A 133 -8.07 15.43 -12.03
CA LYS A 133 -6.59 15.52 -12.03
C LYS A 133 -6.08 16.49 -10.94
N SER A 134 -6.68 17.67 -10.84
CA SER A 134 -6.38 18.62 -9.76
C SER A 134 -6.73 18.03 -8.40
N GLY A 135 -7.85 17.31 -8.29
CA GLY A 135 -8.28 16.62 -7.09
C GLY A 135 -7.21 15.64 -6.59
N SER A 136 -6.67 14.77 -7.46
CA SER A 136 -5.62 13.83 -7.06
C SER A 136 -4.34 14.54 -6.62
N TYR A 137 -3.91 15.58 -7.33
CA TYR A 137 -2.73 16.35 -6.89
C TYR A 137 -2.97 17.05 -5.55
N LYS A 138 -4.16 17.62 -5.33
CA LYS A 138 -4.55 18.24 -4.05
C LYS A 138 -4.51 17.26 -2.89
N LEU A 139 -4.97 16.02 -3.09
CA LEU A 139 -4.92 15.00 -2.04
C LEU A 139 -3.49 14.54 -1.75
N THR A 140 -2.65 14.36 -2.78
CA THR A 140 -1.21 14.10 -2.60
C THR A 140 -0.53 15.24 -1.84
N GLY A 141 -0.81 16.49 -2.21
CA GLY A 141 -0.33 17.68 -1.50
C GLY A 141 -0.80 17.75 -0.05
N ALA A 142 -2.07 17.42 0.20
CA ALA A 142 -2.63 17.41 1.55
C ALA A 142 -1.97 16.35 2.44
N ILE A 143 -1.61 15.18 1.91
CA ILE A 143 -0.89 14.13 2.64
C ILE A 143 0.49 14.63 3.11
N MET A 144 1.22 15.37 2.26
CA MET A 144 2.49 15.99 2.65
C MET A 144 2.32 16.95 3.84
N HIS A 145 1.26 17.78 3.83
CA HIS A 145 0.94 18.68 4.94
C HIS A 145 0.42 17.94 6.19
N PHE A 146 -0.31 16.83 6.04
CA PHE A 146 -0.72 15.96 7.15
C PHE A 146 0.50 15.49 7.94
N GLY A 147 1.54 15.02 7.25
CA GLY A 147 2.78 14.55 7.86
C GLY A 147 3.54 15.60 8.68
N ASN A 148 3.24 16.88 8.47
CA ASN A 148 3.85 18.00 9.17
C ASN A 148 2.99 18.57 10.31
N MET A 149 1.83 17.98 10.60
CA MET A 149 1.02 18.40 11.74
C MET A 149 1.75 18.07 13.05
N LYS A 150 1.85 19.05 13.94
CA LYS A 150 2.55 18.90 15.22
C LYS A 150 1.56 18.96 16.36
N PHE A 151 1.77 18.10 17.35
CA PHE A 151 0.96 18.02 18.54
C PHE A 151 1.89 17.92 19.75
N LYS A 152 1.44 18.49 20.87
CA LYS A 152 2.15 18.43 22.15
C LYS A 152 1.22 17.99 23.25
N GLN A 153 1.78 17.43 24.30
CA GLN A 153 1.02 17.07 25.49
C GLN A 153 0.69 18.34 26.28
N ARG A 154 -0.56 18.45 26.73
CA ARG A 154 -0.97 19.53 27.63
C ARG A 154 -0.24 19.44 28.97
N PRO A 155 0.21 20.56 29.55
CA PRO A 155 0.84 20.54 30.87
C PRO A 155 -0.11 19.95 31.92
N ARG A 156 0.33 18.88 32.59
CA ARG A 156 -0.41 18.18 33.67
C ARG A 156 -1.65 17.37 33.22
N GLU A 157 -1.85 17.16 31.93
CA GLU A 157 -2.88 16.28 31.37
C GLU A 157 -2.24 15.24 30.43
N GLU A 158 -2.87 14.08 30.23
CA GLU A 158 -2.41 13.11 29.21
C GLU A 158 -2.87 13.46 27.78
N GLN A 159 -3.72 14.49 27.64
CA GLN A 159 -4.34 14.88 26.38
C GLN A 159 -3.38 15.70 25.51
N ALA A 160 -3.51 15.51 24.20
CA ALA A 160 -2.81 16.31 23.19
C ALA A 160 -3.50 17.66 22.95
N GLU A 161 -2.69 18.61 22.49
CA GLU A 161 -3.13 19.84 21.84
C GLU A 161 -2.31 20.11 20.58
N ALA A 162 -2.85 20.89 19.65
CA ALA A 162 -2.12 21.29 18.46
C ALA A 162 -0.92 22.19 18.81
N ASP A 163 0.22 21.95 18.18
CA ASP A 163 1.42 22.77 18.30
C ASP A 163 1.63 23.59 17.02
N GLY A 164 0.73 24.56 16.83
CA GLY A 164 0.55 25.28 15.57
C GLY A 164 -0.44 24.60 14.63
N THR A 165 -1.06 25.38 13.74
CA THR A 165 -2.12 24.90 12.83
C THR A 165 -1.78 25.06 11.36
N GLU A 166 -0.65 25.68 11.00
CA GLU A 166 -0.33 26.01 9.60
C GLU A 166 -0.46 24.79 8.66
N SER A 167 0.17 23.66 9.00
CA SER A 167 0.07 22.44 8.20
C SER A 167 -1.36 21.89 8.15
N ALA A 168 -2.12 22.01 9.23
CA ALA A 168 -3.52 21.60 9.27
C ALA A 168 -4.40 22.50 8.40
N ASP A 169 -4.14 23.81 8.40
CA ASP A 169 -4.86 24.79 7.60
C ASP A 169 -4.60 24.56 6.10
N LYS A 170 -3.34 24.33 5.70
CA LYS A 170 -2.97 23.98 4.31
C LYS A 170 -3.62 22.67 3.87
N ALA A 171 -3.52 21.63 4.70
CA ALA A 171 -4.13 20.35 4.39
C ALA A 171 -5.66 20.44 4.26
N ALA A 172 -6.32 21.12 5.19
CA ALA A 172 -7.77 21.31 5.19
C ALA A 172 -8.24 22.10 3.96
N TYR A 173 -7.48 23.12 3.54
CA TYR A 173 -7.75 23.87 2.31
C TYR A 173 -7.73 22.96 1.07
N LEU A 174 -6.68 22.15 0.89
CA LEU A 174 -6.56 21.24 -0.26
C LEU A 174 -7.61 20.12 -0.25
N MET A 175 -7.93 19.64 0.95
CA MET A 175 -8.99 18.67 1.17
C MET A 175 -10.39 19.28 1.11
N GLY A 176 -10.55 20.60 1.01
CA GLY A 176 -11.86 21.25 0.93
C GLY A 176 -12.73 21.06 2.19
N ILE A 177 -12.09 21.03 3.37
CA ILE A 177 -12.73 20.83 4.69
C ILE A 177 -12.39 21.98 5.65
N ASN A 178 -13.10 22.07 6.77
CA ASN A 178 -12.81 23.07 7.79
C ASN A 178 -11.64 22.62 8.69
N SER A 179 -10.61 23.46 8.82
CA SER A 179 -9.42 23.17 9.63
C SER A 179 -9.71 23.00 11.13
N SER A 180 -10.58 23.84 11.68
CA SER A 180 -10.96 23.75 13.10
C SER A 180 -11.68 22.43 13.41
N ASP A 181 -12.58 22.01 12.51
CA ASP A 181 -13.27 20.72 12.65
C ASP A 181 -12.31 19.54 12.50
N LEU A 182 -11.33 19.62 11.58
CA LEU A 182 -10.28 18.61 11.42
C LEU A 182 -9.46 18.46 12.72
N VAL A 183 -8.91 19.55 13.23
CA VAL A 183 -8.08 19.55 14.44
C VAL A 183 -8.90 19.08 15.64
N LYS A 184 -10.14 19.54 15.77
CA LYS A 184 -11.05 19.08 16.83
C LYS A 184 -11.37 17.58 16.72
N GLY A 185 -11.64 17.09 15.51
CA GLY A 185 -11.94 15.68 15.27
C GLY A 185 -10.74 14.75 15.53
N LEU A 186 -9.52 15.23 15.28
CA LEU A 186 -8.28 14.52 15.60
C LEU A 186 -8.04 14.46 17.12
N LEU A 187 -8.14 15.60 17.82
CA LEU A 187 -7.87 15.69 19.26
C LEU A 187 -8.98 15.10 20.14
N HIS A 188 -10.23 15.25 19.70
CA HIS A 188 -11.43 14.91 20.46
C HIS A 188 -12.48 14.18 19.60
N PRO A 189 -12.15 13.00 19.03
CA PRO A 189 -13.10 12.22 18.26
C PRO A 189 -14.30 11.78 19.09
N ARG A 190 -15.45 11.66 18.42
CA ARG A 190 -16.66 11.03 18.95
C ARG A 190 -16.59 9.54 18.70
N VAL A 191 -16.55 8.76 19.78
CA VAL A 191 -16.49 7.29 19.74
C VAL A 191 -17.84 6.73 20.18
N LYS A 192 -18.33 5.72 19.47
CA LYS A 192 -19.56 5.01 19.85
C LYS A 192 -19.27 4.06 21.00
N VAL A 193 -19.96 4.23 22.12
CA VAL A 193 -19.87 3.37 23.31
C VAL A 193 -21.27 2.84 23.59
N GLY A 194 -21.51 1.58 23.22
CA GLY A 194 -22.85 1.00 23.20
C GLY A 194 -23.75 1.73 22.18
N ASN A 195 -24.81 2.38 22.66
CA ASN A 195 -25.75 3.15 21.83
C ASN A 195 -25.50 4.66 21.85
N GLU A 196 -24.55 5.16 22.63
CA GLU A 196 -24.25 6.58 22.77
C GLU A 196 -22.93 6.96 22.11
N TYR A 197 -22.76 8.24 21.78
CA TYR A 197 -21.52 8.80 21.28
C TYR A 197 -20.89 9.71 22.32
N VAL A 198 -19.69 9.36 22.76
CA VAL A 198 -18.93 10.13 23.74
C VAL A 198 -17.71 10.77 23.08
N THR A 199 -17.39 11.99 23.49
CA THR A 199 -16.16 12.67 23.07
C THR A 199 -14.99 12.16 23.90
N LYS A 200 -13.93 11.69 23.25
CA LYS A 200 -12.75 11.14 23.92
C LYS A 200 -11.52 11.98 23.57
N GLY A 201 -10.83 12.53 24.56
CA GLY A 201 -9.52 13.15 24.38
C GLY A 201 -8.45 12.10 24.03
N GLN A 202 -7.54 12.45 23.14
CA GLN A 202 -6.47 11.57 22.65
C GLN A 202 -5.10 12.01 23.17
N SER A 203 -4.18 11.06 23.35
CA SER A 203 -2.76 11.36 23.57
C SER A 203 -2.08 11.81 22.27
N VAL A 204 -0.87 12.36 22.36
CA VAL A 204 -0.11 12.80 21.18
C VAL A 204 0.13 11.65 20.21
N GLU A 205 0.51 10.49 20.73
CA GLU A 205 0.75 9.28 19.95
C GLU A 205 -0.51 8.81 19.21
N GLN A 206 -1.67 8.81 19.87
CA GLN A 206 -2.95 8.44 19.27
C GLN A 206 -3.34 9.38 18.12
N VAL A 207 -3.07 10.68 18.28
CA VAL A 207 -3.37 11.68 17.24
C VAL A 207 -2.45 11.51 16.04
N LEU A 208 -1.13 11.36 16.25
CA LEU A 208 -0.17 11.13 15.18
C LEU A 208 -0.47 9.83 14.43
N TYR A 209 -0.86 8.78 15.15
CA TYR A 209 -1.33 7.54 14.54
C TYR A 209 -2.55 7.78 13.65
N ALA A 210 -3.57 8.49 14.14
CA ALA A 210 -4.76 8.82 13.35
C ALA A 210 -4.43 9.62 12.08
N VAL A 211 -3.50 10.59 12.17
CA VAL A 211 -3.01 11.34 11.01
C VAL A 211 -2.37 10.41 9.98
N GLY A 212 -1.52 9.49 10.41
CA GLY A 212 -0.91 8.49 9.53
C GLY A 212 -1.94 7.54 8.91
N ALA A 213 -2.87 6.99 9.70
CA ALA A 213 -3.92 6.10 9.22
C ALA A 213 -4.84 6.77 8.18
N LEU A 214 -5.27 8.02 8.44
CA LEU A 214 -6.06 8.79 7.50
C LEU A 214 -5.28 9.07 6.20
N SER A 215 -4.00 9.40 6.29
CA SER A 215 -3.15 9.65 5.11
C SER A 215 -3.02 8.41 4.22
N LYS A 216 -2.73 7.25 4.83
CA LYS A 216 -2.71 5.96 4.15
C LYS A 216 -4.05 5.62 3.50
N ALA A 217 -5.17 5.87 4.20
CA ALA A 217 -6.51 5.59 3.69
C ALA A 217 -6.89 6.49 2.51
N VAL A 218 -6.57 7.79 2.57
CA VAL A 218 -6.78 8.73 1.45
C VAL A 218 -5.98 8.25 0.24
N TYR A 219 -4.70 7.90 0.42
CA TYR A 219 -3.85 7.45 -0.68
C TYR A 219 -4.32 6.13 -1.29
N ASP A 220 -4.61 5.11 -0.47
CA ASP A 220 -5.10 3.79 -0.91
C ASP A 220 -6.41 3.90 -1.70
N ARG A 221 -7.37 4.67 -1.20
CA ARG A 221 -8.65 4.90 -1.87
C ARG A 221 -8.46 5.70 -3.16
N MET A 222 -7.58 6.71 -3.15
CA MET A 222 -7.25 7.50 -4.34
C MET A 222 -6.60 6.64 -5.42
N PHE A 223 -5.67 5.76 -5.07
CA PHE A 223 -5.04 4.85 -6.02
C PHE A 223 -6.04 3.85 -6.63
N LYS A 224 -6.93 3.27 -5.80
CA LYS A 224 -8.04 2.43 -6.30
C LYS A 224 -8.95 3.20 -7.24
N TRP A 225 -9.31 4.44 -6.90
CA TRP A 225 -10.11 5.31 -7.77
C TRP A 225 -9.39 5.58 -9.09
N LEU A 226 -8.08 5.87 -9.07
CA LEU A 226 -7.27 6.10 -10.26
C LEU A 226 -7.35 4.91 -11.21
N VAL A 227 -7.20 3.69 -10.70
CA VAL A 227 -7.34 2.45 -11.49
C VAL A 227 -8.75 2.29 -12.06
N VAL A 228 -9.79 2.57 -11.26
CA VAL A 228 -11.19 2.55 -11.75
C VAL A 228 -11.38 3.57 -12.88
N ARG A 229 -10.77 4.76 -12.79
CA ARG A 229 -10.85 5.76 -13.86
C ARG A 229 -10.12 5.31 -15.12
N ILE A 230 -8.94 4.70 -15.00
CA ILE A 230 -8.19 4.12 -16.12
C ILE A 230 -9.02 3.02 -16.80
N ASN A 231 -9.61 2.10 -16.02
CA ASN A 231 -10.42 1.01 -16.55
C ASN A 231 -11.65 1.50 -17.34
N LYS A 232 -12.27 2.61 -16.94
CA LYS A 232 -13.37 3.22 -17.72
C LYS A 232 -12.92 3.64 -19.13
N THR A 233 -11.65 3.97 -19.30
CA THR A 233 -11.08 4.37 -20.60
C THR A 233 -10.65 3.17 -21.45
N LEU A 234 -10.23 2.08 -20.80
CA LEU A 234 -9.85 0.83 -21.46
C LEU A 234 -11.05 -0.07 -21.81
N ASP A 235 -12.20 0.19 -21.20
CA ASP A 235 -13.44 -0.52 -21.48
C ASP A 235 -14.01 -0.14 -22.86
N THR A 236 -14.57 -1.14 -23.56
CA THR A 236 -15.25 -0.95 -24.83
C THR A 236 -16.53 -1.76 -24.85
N LYS A 237 -17.43 -1.43 -25.78
CA LYS A 237 -18.71 -2.16 -25.96
C LYS A 237 -18.55 -3.47 -26.74
N LEU A 238 -17.33 -3.87 -27.08
CA LEU A 238 -17.08 -5.08 -27.87
C LEU A 238 -17.28 -6.35 -27.00
N PRO A 239 -17.75 -7.45 -27.59
CA PRO A 239 -17.99 -8.69 -26.85
C PRO A 239 -16.67 -9.31 -26.37
N ARG A 240 -16.62 -9.70 -25.10
CA ARG A 240 -15.49 -10.36 -24.46
C ARG A 240 -15.75 -11.87 -24.40
N GLN A 241 -14.82 -12.68 -24.90
CA GLN A 241 -14.95 -14.15 -24.82
C GLN A 241 -13.77 -14.80 -24.11
N PHE A 242 -12.56 -14.36 -24.40
CA PHE A 242 -11.32 -14.87 -23.78
C PHE A 242 -10.49 -13.70 -23.27
N PHE A 243 -9.59 -13.95 -22.33
CA PHE A 243 -8.57 -12.97 -21.96
C PHE A 243 -7.22 -13.62 -21.73
N ILE A 244 -6.16 -12.83 -21.93
CA ILE A 244 -4.81 -13.14 -21.47
C ILE A 244 -4.54 -12.22 -20.28
N GLY A 245 -4.23 -12.83 -19.14
CA GLY A 245 -3.90 -12.12 -17.90
C GLY A 245 -2.39 -11.97 -17.78
N VAL A 246 -1.91 -10.73 -17.63
CA VAL A 246 -0.51 -10.40 -17.34
C VAL A 246 -0.43 -9.96 -15.89
N LEU A 247 0.21 -10.78 -15.04
CA LEU A 247 0.45 -10.46 -13.65
C LEU A 247 1.85 -9.85 -13.49
N ASP A 248 1.89 -8.66 -12.93
CA ASP A 248 3.10 -7.91 -12.58
C ASP A 248 3.02 -7.55 -11.10
N ILE A 249 3.88 -8.13 -10.28
CA ILE A 249 3.88 -7.97 -8.83
C ILE A 249 5.31 -8.00 -8.31
N ALA A 250 5.55 -7.33 -7.18
CA ALA A 250 6.83 -7.38 -6.49
C ALA A 250 7.30 -8.83 -6.26
N GLY A 251 8.55 -9.11 -6.61
CA GLY A 251 9.20 -10.38 -6.32
C GLY A 251 9.44 -10.58 -4.82
N PHE A 252 9.97 -11.76 -4.47
CA PHE A 252 10.28 -12.12 -3.08
C PHE A 252 11.31 -11.15 -2.45
N GLU A 253 11.04 -10.68 -1.23
CA GLU A 253 11.84 -9.66 -0.53
C GLU A 253 12.56 -10.25 0.70
N ILE A 254 13.89 -10.09 0.73
CA ILE A 254 14.72 -10.42 1.90
C ILE A 254 15.63 -9.23 2.18
N PHE A 255 15.28 -8.46 3.20
CA PHE A 255 15.98 -7.25 3.64
C PHE A 255 16.61 -7.44 5.03
N ASP A 256 17.41 -6.44 5.45
CA ASP A 256 17.95 -6.36 6.81
C ASP A 256 16.82 -6.21 7.85
N PHE A 257 15.70 -5.58 7.47
CA PHE A 257 14.48 -5.42 8.26
C PHE A 257 13.25 -5.88 7.46
N ASN A 258 12.68 -7.02 7.86
CA ASN A 258 11.44 -7.55 7.26
C ASN A 258 10.29 -7.38 8.26
N SER A 259 9.29 -6.59 7.88
CA SER A 259 8.10 -6.35 8.71
C SER A 259 6.88 -7.06 8.12
N PHE A 260 5.68 -6.64 8.52
CA PHE A 260 4.40 -7.21 8.09
C PHE A 260 4.23 -7.15 6.57
N GLU A 261 4.67 -6.06 5.95
CA GLU A 261 4.60 -5.85 4.50
C GLU A 261 5.43 -6.89 3.73
N GLN A 262 6.66 -7.16 4.19
CA GLN A 262 7.49 -8.22 3.62
C GLN A 262 6.83 -9.59 3.81
N LEU A 263 6.17 -9.86 4.95
CA LEU A 263 5.45 -11.13 5.13
C LEU A 263 4.35 -11.27 4.08
N CYS A 264 3.55 -10.23 3.84
CA CYS A 264 2.48 -10.24 2.85
C CYS A 264 2.99 -10.44 1.41
N ILE A 265 4.08 -9.77 1.04
CA ILE A 265 4.71 -9.93 -0.29
C ILE A 265 5.31 -11.33 -0.44
N ASN A 266 6.04 -11.81 0.56
CA ASN A 266 6.67 -13.14 0.54
C ASN A 266 5.63 -14.25 0.54
N TYR A 267 4.55 -14.12 1.31
CA TYR A 267 3.41 -15.03 1.29
C TYR A 267 2.78 -15.11 -0.10
N THR A 268 2.59 -13.97 -0.76
CA THR A 268 2.06 -13.93 -2.13
C THR A 268 3.01 -14.66 -3.10
N ASN A 269 4.31 -14.42 -2.98
CA ASN A 269 5.32 -15.10 -3.80
C ASN A 269 5.39 -16.61 -3.50
N GLU A 270 5.20 -17.04 -2.26
CA GLU A 270 5.11 -18.46 -1.88
C GLU A 270 3.94 -19.13 -2.63
N LYS A 271 2.78 -18.47 -2.68
CA LYS A 271 1.62 -18.96 -3.44
C LYS A 271 1.83 -18.94 -4.94
N LEU A 272 2.49 -17.91 -5.49
CA LEU A 272 2.82 -17.86 -6.92
C LEU A 272 3.80 -18.96 -7.30
N GLN A 273 4.79 -19.24 -6.45
CA GLN A 273 5.71 -20.34 -6.67
C GLN A 273 5.01 -21.71 -6.57
N GLN A 274 4.09 -21.88 -5.62
CA GLN A 274 3.26 -23.09 -5.54
C GLN A 274 2.38 -23.26 -6.78
N PHE A 275 1.77 -22.18 -7.26
CA PHE A 275 0.99 -22.17 -8.50
C PHE A 275 1.87 -22.54 -9.71
N PHE A 276 3.07 -21.96 -9.82
CA PHE A 276 4.03 -22.30 -10.86
C PHE A 276 4.41 -23.78 -10.82
N ASN A 277 4.76 -24.29 -9.63
CA ASN A 277 5.08 -25.71 -9.45
C ASN A 277 3.89 -26.60 -9.88
N HIS A 278 2.67 -26.27 -9.45
CA HIS A 278 1.51 -27.06 -9.86
C HIS A 278 1.24 -26.99 -11.36
N HIS A 279 1.25 -25.80 -11.95
CA HIS A 279 0.90 -25.58 -13.36
C HIS A 279 1.96 -26.14 -14.31
N MET A 280 3.23 -25.80 -14.07
CA MET A 280 4.35 -26.23 -14.93
C MET A 280 4.51 -27.74 -14.88
N PHE A 281 4.32 -28.39 -13.73
CA PHE A 281 4.61 -29.83 -13.64
C PHE A 281 3.37 -30.71 -13.81
N VAL A 282 2.23 -30.40 -13.19
CA VAL A 282 1.06 -31.29 -13.23
C VAL A 282 0.34 -31.18 -14.57
N LEU A 283 0.10 -29.96 -15.05
CA LEU A 283 -0.64 -29.78 -16.30
C LEU A 283 0.20 -30.12 -17.54
N GLU A 284 1.51 -29.83 -17.54
CA GLU A 284 2.36 -30.31 -18.63
C GLU A 284 2.38 -31.84 -18.67
N GLN A 285 2.46 -32.52 -17.52
CA GLN A 285 2.41 -33.99 -17.48
C GLN A 285 1.07 -34.55 -17.95
N GLU A 286 -0.04 -33.92 -17.58
CA GLU A 286 -1.37 -34.29 -18.10
C GLU A 286 -1.45 -34.10 -19.62
N GLU A 287 -0.87 -33.03 -20.16
CA GLU A 287 -0.84 -32.79 -21.61
C GLU A 287 0.11 -33.78 -22.33
N TYR A 288 1.31 -34.05 -21.81
CA TYR A 288 2.21 -35.09 -22.35
C TYR A 288 1.53 -36.46 -22.38
N LYS A 289 0.81 -36.82 -21.31
CA LYS A 289 0.03 -38.06 -21.24
C LYS A 289 -1.10 -38.09 -22.27
N LYS A 290 -1.78 -36.98 -22.48
CA LYS A 290 -2.87 -36.83 -23.45
C LYS A 290 -2.37 -36.89 -24.90
N GLU A 291 -1.20 -36.33 -25.17
CA GLU A 291 -0.49 -36.37 -26.46
C GLU A 291 0.25 -37.70 -26.69
N GLY A 292 0.23 -38.62 -25.71
CA GLY A 292 0.87 -39.94 -25.83
C GLY A 292 2.40 -39.91 -25.84
N ILE A 293 2.99 -38.84 -25.29
CA ILE A 293 4.44 -38.68 -25.19
C ILE A 293 4.93 -39.39 -23.93
N GLU A 294 5.95 -40.23 -24.08
CA GLU A 294 6.54 -40.98 -22.97
C GLU A 294 7.30 -40.01 -22.04
N TRP A 295 6.81 -39.87 -20.80
CA TRP A 295 7.37 -38.97 -19.79
C TRP A 295 7.65 -39.72 -18.48
N THR A 296 8.86 -39.56 -17.95
CA THR A 296 9.24 -40.12 -16.65
C THR A 296 8.80 -39.18 -15.54
N PHE A 297 7.96 -39.68 -14.63
CA PHE A 297 7.48 -38.90 -13.49
C PHE A 297 8.66 -38.46 -12.60
N ILE A 298 8.84 -37.15 -12.43
CA ILE A 298 9.78 -36.58 -11.48
C ILE A 298 8.94 -35.87 -10.41
N ASP A 299 9.04 -36.35 -9.18
CA ASP A 299 8.47 -35.69 -8.01
C ASP A 299 9.42 -34.56 -7.58
N PHE A 300 8.99 -33.31 -7.77
CA PHE A 300 9.83 -32.15 -7.53
C PHE A 300 9.82 -31.65 -6.08
N GLY A 301 9.17 -32.35 -5.15
CA GLY A 301 9.52 -32.35 -3.71
C GLY A 301 9.42 -31.02 -2.94
N MET A 302 9.05 -29.90 -3.55
CA MET A 302 8.79 -28.63 -2.87
C MET A 302 7.30 -28.40 -2.78
N ASP A 303 6.65 -29.16 -1.91
CA ASP A 303 5.32 -28.81 -1.44
C ASP A 303 5.44 -27.59 -0.52
N LEU A 304 5.19 -26.40 -1.07
CA LEU A 304 5.19 -25.15 -0.31
C LEU A 304 3.94 -25.02 0.57
N GLN A 305 3.00 -25.98 0.48
CA GLN A 305 1.75 -25.96 1.23
C GLN A 305 1.98 -25.88 2.74
N ALA A 306 3.05 -26.48 3.27
CA ALA A 306 3.35 -26.38 4.71
C ALA A 306 3.68 -24.94 5.16
N CYS A 307 4.40 -24.16 4.33
CA CYS A 307 4.68 -22.76 4.61
C CYS A 307 3.43 -21.89 4.43
N ILE A 308 2.68 -22.14 3.35
CA ILE A 308 1.41 -21.45 3.06
C ILE A 308 0.40 -21.68 4.19
N ASP A 309 0.23 -22.92 4.62
CA ASP A 309 -0.72 -23.30 5.67
C ASP A 309 -0.37 -22.66 7.01
N LEU A 310 0.93 -22.62 7.34
CA LEU A 310 1.40 -21.91 8.53
C LEU A 310 1.01 -20.43 8.53
N ILE A 311 0.93 -19.79 7.36
CA ILE A 311 0.58 -18.37 7.23
C ILE A 311 -0.95 -18.18 7.28
N GLU A 312 -1.72 -18.92 6.48
CA GLU A 312 -3.12 -18.59 6.19
C GLU A 312 -4.18 -19.44 6.91
N LYS A 313 -3.86 -20.66 7.35
CA LYS A 313 -4.87 -21.55 7.94
C LYS A 313 -5.34 -21.03 9.31
N PRO A 314 -6.49 -21.49 9.81
CA PRO A 314 -6.90 -21.22 11.18
C PRO A 314 -5.79 -21.55 12.16
N LEU A 315 -5.58 -20.67 13.16
CA LEU A 315 -4.45 -20.71 14.09
C LEU A 315 -3.07 -20.50 13.45
N GLY A 316 -2.96 -20.22 12.15
CA GLY A 316 -1.73 -19.77 11.50
C GLY A 316 -1.36 -18.33 11.85
N ILE A 317 -0.28 -17.81 11.25
CA ILE A 317 0.30 -16.50 11.59
C ILE A 317 -0.72 -15.37 11.46
N LEU A 318 -1.43 -15.28 10.32
CA LEU A 318 -2.39 -14.21 10.08
C LEU A 318 -3.61 -14.34 11.00
N SER A 319 -4.10 -15.56 11.21
CA SER A 319 -5.22 -15.83 12.12
C SER A 319 -4.89 -15.48 13.57
N ILE A 320 -3.69 -15.83 14.07
CA ILE A 320 -3.25 -15.45 15.41
C ILE A 320 -3.12 -13.92 15.52
N LEU A 321 -2.60 -13.27 14.47
CA LEU A 321 -2.47 -11.81 14.44
C LEU A 321 -3.84 -11.12 14.54
N GLU A 322 -4.80 -11.55 13.73
CA GLU A 322 -6.19 -11.05 13.75
C GLU A 322 -6.84 -11.25 15.12
N GLU A 323 -6.70 -12.43 15.73
CA GLU A 323 -7.23 -12.68 17.08
C GLU A 323 -6.60 -11.75 18.12
N GLU A 324 -5.28 -11.56 18.11
CA GLU A 324 -4.61 -10.67 19.04
C GLU A 324 -5.02 -9.19 18.83
N CYS A 325 -5.33 -8.79 17.59
CA CYS A 325 -5.87 -7.45 17.32
C CYS A 325 -7.22 -7.19 17.99
N MET A 326 -8.01 -8.23 18.31
CA MET A 326 -9.30 -8.12 18.99
C MET A 326 -9.17 -7.87 20.51
N PHE A 327 -8.01 -8.15 21.11
CA PHE A 327 -7.80 -7.99 22.55
C PHE A 327 -7.20 -6.62 22.88
N PRO A 328 -7.88 -5.74 23.65
CA PRO A 328 -7.40 -4.38 23.92
C PRO A 328 -6.06 -4.28 24.66
N LYS A 329 -5.63 -5.36 25.34
CA LYS A 329 -4.38 -5.44 26.10
C LYS A 329 -3.29 -6.28 25.39
N ALA A 330 -3.56 -6.78 24.20
CA ALA A 330 -2.55 -7.50 23.42
C ALA A 330 -1.41 -6.55 23.03
N THR A 331 -0.22 -7.12 22.93
CA THR A 331 1.01 -6.45 22.51
C THR A 331 1.71 -7.33 21.48
N ASP A 332 2.66 -6.79 20.72
CA ASP A 332 3.41 -7.61 19.76
C ASP A 332 4.12 -8.80 20.46
N MET A 333 4.46 -8.66 21.75
CA MET A 333 5.03 -9.74 22.55
C MET A 333 4.01 -10.83 22.93
N THR A 334 2.73 -10.50 23.15
CA THR A 334 1.69 -11.52 23.38
C THR A 334 1.40 -12.29 22.10
N PHE A 335 1.39 -11.58 20.95
CA PHE A 335 1.34 -12.22 19.63
C PHE A 335 2.49 -13.21 19.43
N LYS A 336 3.74 -12.82 19.71
CA LYS A 336 4.89 -13.73 19.64
C LYS A 336 4.72 -14.97 20.52
N ALA A 337 4.31 -14.78 21.77
CA ALA A 337 4.15 -15.87 22.72
C ALA A 337 3.13 -16.88 22.20
N LYS A 338 1.96 -16.40 21.76
CA LYS A 338 0.91 -17.24 21.20
C LYS A 338 1.33 -17.94 19.91
N LEU A 339 2.07 -17.25 19.02
CA LEU A 339 2.64 -17.86 17.82
C LEU A 339 3.59 -19.01 18.17
N TYR A 340 4.45 -18.81 19.16
CA TYR A 340 5.41 -19.83 19.61
C TYR A 340 4.71 -21.03 20.23
N ASP A 341 3.73 -20.79 21.11
CA ASP A 341 2.99 -21.86 21.78
C ASP A 341 2.27 -22.78 20.77
N ASN A 342 1.78 -22.21 19.67
CA ASN A 342 1.07 -22.95 18.62
C ASN A 342 2.00 -23.68 17.65
N HIS A 343 3.15 -23.11 17.28
CA HIS A 343 3.92 -23.59 16.13
C HIS A 343 5.38 -23.94 16.39
N LEU A 344 6.01 -23.40 17.43
CA LEU A 344 7.44 -23.63 17.64
C LEU A 344 7.70 -25.10 17.97
N GLY A 345 8.53 -25.76 17.16
CA GLY A 345 8.80 -27.21 17.28
C GLY A 345 7.68 -28.12 16.79
N LYS A 346 6.56 -27.56 16.30
CA LYS A 346 5.40 -28.27 15.74
C LYS A 346 5.28 -28.06 14.23
N SER A 347 5.59 -26.85 13.75
CA SER A 347 5.58 -26.48 12.33
C SER A 347 7.02 -26.35 11.83
N PRO A 348 7.43 -27.10 10.78
CA PRO A 348 8.82 -27.14 10.34
C PRO A 348 9.31 -25.81 9.76
N ASN A 349 8.40 -25.00 9.21
CA ASN A 349 8.73 -23.71 8.62
C ASN A 349 8.92 -22.58 9.63
N LEU A 350 8.51 -22.73 10.90
CA LEU A 350 8.72 -21.70 11.93
C LEU A 350 9.96 -22.00 12.78
N GLN A 351 10.90 -21.06 12.81
CA GLN A 351 12.13 -21.17 13.61
C GLN A 351 12.33 -19.97 14.53
N LYS A 352 13.11 -20.18 15.59
CA LYS A 352 13.67 -19.07 16.36
C LYS A 352 14.67 -18.32 15.47
N PRO A 353 14.74 -16.98 15.55
CA PRO A 353 15.72 -16.22 14.80
C PRO A 353 17.13 -16.69 15.13
N ARG A 354 17.93 -16.98 14.11
CA ARG A 354 19.34 -17.34 14.33
C ARG A 354 20.09 -16.18 15.00
N PRO A 355 20.98 -16.46 15.97
CA PRO A 355 21.86 -15.43 16.52
C PRO A 355 22.79 -14.92 15.41
N ASP A 356 22.68 -13.65 15.09
CA ASP A 356 23.54 -13.00 14.10
C ASP A 356 24.07 -11.69 14.67
N LYS A 357 25.38 -11.65 14.94
CA LYS A 357 26.07 -10.48 15.49
C LYS A 357 26.09 -9.29 14.52
N LYS A 358 25.82 -9.52 13.24
CA LYS A 358 25.75 -8.47 12.20
C LYS A 358 24.34 -7.93 12.01
N ARG A 359 23.31 -8.59 12.56
CA ARG A 359 21.92 -8.18 12.40
C ARG A 359 21.69 -6.86 13.13
N LYS A 360 21.36 -5.82 12.36
CA LYS A 360 21.12 -4.45 12.88
C LYS A 360 19.78 -4.33 13.61
N TYR A 361 18.79 -5.14 13.21
CA TYR A 361 17.43 -5.06 13.72
C TYR A 361 17.03 -6.32 14.47
N GLU A 362 16.23 -6.17 15.52
CA GLU A 362 15.67 -7.32 16.23
C GLU A 362 14.78 -8.15 15.28
N ALA A 363 14.85 -9.46 15.39
CA ALA A 363 13.90 -10.38 14.76
C ALA A 363 13.26 -11.24 15.84
N HIS A 364 11.99 -11.57 15.65
CA HIS A 364 11.17 -12.26 16.63
C HIS A 364 10.83 -13.69 16.21
N PHE A 365 10.79 -13.98 14.91
CA PHE A 365 10.78 -15.34 14.37
C PHE A 365 11.46 -15.38 13.00
N GLU A 366 11.75 -16.58 12.50
CA GLU A 366 12.28 -16.82 11.17
C GLU A 366 11.36 -17.81 10.45
N LEU A 367 10.97 -17.51 9.21
CA LEU A 367 10.22 -18.46 8.37
C LEU A 367 11.12 -19.05 7.31
N LEU A 368 11.01 -20.37 7.13
CA LEU A 368 11.60 -21.06 6.00
C LEU A 368 10.63 -20.98 4.80
N HIS A 369 10.97 -20.10 3.87
CA HIS A 369 10.32 -19.96 2.56
C HIS A 369 11.09 -20.74 1.50
N TYR A 370 10.50 -20.93 0.31
CA TYR A 370 11.23 -21.52 -0.83
C TYR A 370 12.51 -20.76 -1.20
N ALA A 371 12.50 -19.42 -1.03
CA ALA A 371 13.62 -18.55 -1.35
C ALA A 371 14.69 -18.47 -0.24
N GLY A 372 14.46 -19.12 0.90
CA GLY A 372 15.36 -19.15 2.04
C GLY A 372 14.70 -18.74 3.35
N ALA A 373 15.53 -18.64 4.40
CA ALA A 373 15.06 -18.31 5.73
C ALA A 373 14.99 -16.79 5.93
N VAL A 374 13.83 -16.26 6.32
CA VAL A 374 13.58 -14.83 6.44
C VAL A 374 13.29 -14.46 7.90
N PRO A 375 14.13 -13.61 8.53
CA PRO A 375 13.89 -13.13 9.89
C PRO A 375 12.89 -11.96 9.88
N TYR A 376 11.80 -12.07 10.64
CA TYR A 376 10.75 -11.06 10.73
C TYR A 376 10.77 -10.31 12.07
N ASN A 377 10.58 -8.99 11.99
CA ASN A 377 10.33 -8.12 13.12
C ASN A 377 8.84 -7.83 13.24
N ILE A 378 8.24 -8.18 14.39
CA ILE A 378 6.80 -8.08 14.64
C ILE A 378 6.36 -6.74 15.26
N ILE A 379 7.28 -5.83 15.53
CA ILE A 379 6.97 -4.57 16.20
C ILE A 379 6.00 -3.76 15.33
N GLY A 380 4.90 -3.33 15.94
CA GLY A 380 3.82 -2.61 15.31
C GLY A 380 2.88 -3.46 14.45
N TRP A 381 3.01 -4.80 14.40
CA TRP A 381 2.15 -5.63 13.56
C TRP A 381 0.69 -5.55 13.98
N LEU A 382 0.40 -5.58 15.29
CA LEU A 382 -0.98 -5.46 15.76
C LEU A 382 -1.62 -4.15 15.32
N GLU A 383 -0.87 -3.05 15.42
CA GLU A 383 -1.37 -1.73 15.04
C GLU A 383 -1.46 -1.56 13.52
N LYS A 384 -0.51 -2.11 12.75
CA LYS A 384 -0.59 -2.15 11.29
C LYS A 384 -1.81 -2.93 10.79
N ASN A 385 -2.18 -4.01 11.48
CA ASN A 385 -3.30 -4.87 11.10
C ASN A 385 -4.67 -4.32 11.56
N LYS A 386 -4.74 -3.64 12.71
CA LYS A 386 -5.98 -2.98 13.16
C LYS A 386 -6.36 -1.80 12.25
N ASP A 387 -5.38 -0.99 11.85
CA ASP A 387 -5.50 0.23 11.03
C ASP A 387 -6.78 1.07 11.32
N PRO A 388 -7.14 1.36 12.59
CA PRO A 388 -8.42 1.98 12.90
C PRO A 388 -8.45 3.42 12.38
N LEU A 389 -9.49 3.73 11.59
CA LEU A 389 -9.72 5.08 11.11
C LEU A 389 -10.47 5.92 12.15
N ASN A 390 -10.13 7.21 12.20
CA ASN A 390 -10.87 8.16 13.00
C ASN A 390 -12.21 8.47 12.30
N GLU A 391 -13.26 7.77 12.71
CA GLU A 391 -14.62 7.89 12.14
C GLU A 391 -15.17 9.32 12.20
N THR A 392 -14.75 10.14 13.17
CA THR A 392 -15.17 11.55 13.23
C THR A 392 -14.59 12.33 12.06
N VAL A 393 -13.31 12.14 11.75
CA VAL A 393 -12.65 12.79 10.62
C VAL A 393 -13.09 12.20 9.28
N VAL A 394 -13.36 10.89 9.21
CA VAL A 394 -13.97 10.27 8.03
C VAL A 394 -15.32 10.93 7.70
N GLY A 395 -16.16 11.18 8.71
CA GLY A 395 -17.42 11.92 8.53
C GLY A 395 -17.24 13.37 8.06
N ILE A 396 -16.08 13.99 8.32
CA ILE A 396 -15.71 15.30 7.76
C ILE A 396 -15.29 15.15 6.29
N PHE A 397 -14.48 14.14 5.95
CA PHE A 397 -14.05 13.86 4.57
C PHE A 397 -15.24 13.60 3.64
N GLN A 398 -16.25 12.86 4.11
CA GLN A 398 -17.50 12.61 3.38
C GLN A 398 -18.27 13.88 3.01
N LYS A 399 -18.08 14.98 3.74
CA LYS A 399 -18.74 16.28 3.52
C LYS A 399 -17.81 17.30 2.86
N SER A 400 -16.67 16.85 2.36
CA SER A 400 -15.69 17.69 1.69
C SER A 400 -16.29 18.38 0.46
N SER A 401 -15.89 19.63 0.22
CA SER A 401 -16.13 20.33 -1.04
C SER A 401 -15.22 19.86 -2.18
N ASN A 402 -14.11 19.17 -1.87
CA ASN A 402 -13.32 18.43 -2.82
C ASN A 402 -14.08 17.13 -3.18
N LYS A 403 -14.71 17.14 -4.36
CA LYS A 403 -15.57 16.04 -4.84
C LYS A 403 -14.84 14.70 -4.87
N LEU A 404 -13.55 14.70 -5.20
CA LEU A 404 -12.78 13.46 -5.20
C LEU A 404 -12.73 12.90 -3.78
N LEU A 405 -12.28 13.69 -2.79
CA LEU A 405 -12.21 13.24 -1.39
C LEU A 405 -13.55 12.71 -0.88
N ALA A 406 -14.64 13.46 -1.11
CA ALA A 406 -15.97 13.03 -0.71
C ALA A 406 -16.29 11.64 -1.31
N SER A 407 -16.10 11.47 -2.63
CA SER A 407 -16.37 10.19 -3.31
C SER A 407 -15.50 9.03 -2.84
N LEU A 408 -14.27 9.28 -2.37
CA LEU A 408 -13.40 8.23 -1.83
C LEU A 408 -13.94 7.66 -0.52
N PHE A 409 -14.75 8.43 0.22
CA PHE A 409 -15.30 8.06 1.52
C PHE A 409 -16.83 7.90 1.53
N GLU A 410 -17.48 7.99 0.37
CA GLU A 410 -18.87 7.55 0.18
C GLU A 410 -19.00 6.05 0.53
N SER A 411 -20.10 5.70 1.19
CA SER A 411 -20.34 4.37 1.78
C SER A 411 -20.80 3.35 0.74
#